data_AF-A0AAN7DSD4-F1
#
_entry.id   AF-A0AAN7DSD4-F1
#
_cell.length_a   1.000
_cell.length_b   1.000
_cell.length_c   1.000
_cell.angle_alpha   90.00
_cell.angle_beta   90.00
_cell.angle_gamma   90.00
#
_symmetry.space_group_name_H-M   'P 1'
#
loop_
_entity.id
_entity.type
_entity.pdbx_description
1 polymer ?
#
loop_
_entity_poly.entity_id
_entity_poly.type
_entity_poly.pdbx_seq_one_letter_code
_entity_poly.pdbx_strand_id
1 'polypeptide(L)'
;MQPYQVKSQMQKNDGGVMFWNCITAEGPGYGITIIEGSINSGLYVDILKTPLDDTLEHFRKTLSDVRFQQDKATPHTSDITKQWFTDNGFNLDENMNCPPQSPDLSPIEDVWHLLKLRLNKCSTRLSTKEELERRINLEWYKITENECQKYIDSMPAQIKAVIKSKSGSTHY
;
A
#
# COMPACT_ATOMS: atom_id res chain seq x y z
N MET A 1 -3.99 -35.98 3.88
CA MET A 1 -2.97 -35.18 3.13
C MET A 1 -2.60 -34.02 4.03
N GLN A 2 -1.35 -33.94 4.47
CA GLN A 2 -0.86 -32.81 5.26
C GLN A 2 -0.23 -31.77 4.31
N PRO A 3 -0.47 -30.46 4.52
CA PRO A 3 0.17 -29.44 3.72
C PRO A 3 1.65 -29.30 4.12
N TYR A 4 2.47 -29.23 3.07
CA TYR A 4 3.91 -29.10 3.05
C TYR A 4 4.38 -27.78 3.68
N GLN A 5 5.22 -27.83 4.71
CA GLN A 5 5.89 -26.66 5.30
C GLN A 5 7.35 -26.60 4.84
N VAL A 6 7.72 -25.54 4.10
CA VAL A 6 9.12 -25.18 3.86
C VAL A 6 9.58 -24.30 5.01
N LYS A 7 10.59 -24.76 5.77
CA LYS A 7 11.25 -23.94 6.80
C LYS A 7 12.32 -23.09 6.14
N SER A 8 12.07 -21.79 5.99
CA SER A 8 13.13 -20.80 5.82
C SER A 8 13.46 -20.18 7.19
N GLN A 9 14.76 -20.09 7.50
CA GLN A 9 15.22 -19.38 8.69
C GLN A 9 15.01 -17.88 8.49
N MET A 10 14.15 -17.26 9.30
CA MET A 10 14.01 -15.81 9.35
C MET A 10 14.46 -15.26 10.70
N GLN A 11 15.20 -14.14 10.61
CA GLN A 11 15.72 -13.32 11.71
C GLN A 11 14.60 -12.85 12.64
N LYS A 12 14.98 -12.54 13.90
CA LYS A 12 14.11 -12.09 15.00
C LYS A 12 13.05 -11.07 14.55
N ASN A 13 11.77 -11.48 14.55
CA ASN A 13 10.62 -10.59 14.35
C ASN A 13 10.23 -9.90 15.66
N ASP A 14 10.21 -8.58 15.65
CA ASP A 14 9.79 -7.72 16.77
C ASP A 14 8.24 -7.55 16.83
N GLY A 15 7.49 -8.63 16.56
CA GLY A 15 6.03 -8.65 16.68
C GLY A 15 5.21 -7.84 15.67
N GLY A 16 5.83 -7.25 14.64
CA GLY A 16 5.13 -6.48 13.60
C GLY A 16 4.32 -7.33 12.61
N VAL A 17 3.25 -6.74 12.05
CA VAL A 17 2.43 -7.31 10.96
C VAL A 17 2.75 -6.55 9.68
N MET A 18 3.07 -7.28 8.61
CA MET A 18 3.20 -6.71 7.26
C MET A 18 1.90 -6.97 6.50
N PHE A 19 1.43 -5.98 5.76
CA PHE A 19 0.25 -6.12 4.91
C PHE A 19 0.32 -5.18 3.71
N TRP A 20 -0.49 -5.47 2.68
CA TRP A 20 -0.63 -4.67 1.48
C TRP A 20 -2.07 -4.21 1.32
N ASN A 21 -2.24 -2.96 0.89
CA ASN A 21 -3.48 -2.43 0.35
C ASN A 21 -3.19 -1.19 -0.54
N CYS A 22 -4.22 -0.67 -1.20
CA CYS A 22 -4.19 0.57 -1.96
C CYS A 22 -5.27 1.54 -1.46
N ILE A 23 -5.28 2.78 -1.96
CA ILE A 23 -6.35 3.75 -1.71
C ILE A 23 -6.78 4.37 -3.05
N THR A 24 -8.01 4.86 -3.09
CA THR A 24 -8.53 5.67 -4.21
C THR A 24 -9.11 6.98 -3.66
N ALA A 25 -9.46 7.91 -4.54
CA ALA A 25 -10.18 9.11 -4.13
C ALA A 25 -11.58 8.81 -3.56
N GLU A 26 -12.13 7.63 -3.84
CA GLU A 26 -13.45 7.18 -3.37
C GLU A 26 -13.38 6.40 -2.05
N GLY A 27 -12.17 6.08 -1.56
CA GLY A 27 -11.98 5.43 -0.26
C GLY A 27 -10.86 4.40 -0.22
N PRO A 28 -10.77 3.65 0.89
CA PRO A 28 -9.74 2.63 1.07
C PRO A 28 -9.94 1.45 0.14
N GLY A 29 -8.84 0.83 -0.30
CA GLY A 29 -8.87 -0.37 -1.12
C GLY A 29 -9.53 -1.55 -0.41
N TYR A 30 -10.18 -2.39 -1.22
CA TYR A 30 -10.92 -3.56 -0.78
C TYR A 30 -9.97 -4.77 -0.71
N GLY A 31 -10.01 -5.51 0.42
CA GLY A 31 -9.18 -6.71 0.58
C GLY A 31 -7.76 -6.45 1.09
N ILE A 32 -7.62 -6.14 2.40
CA ILE A 32 -6.29 -6.12 3.04
C ILE A 32 -5.64 -7.50 2.93
N THR A 33 -4.43 -7.54 2.37
CA THR A 33 -3.63 -8.77 2.32
C THR A 33 -2.58 -8.77 3.41
N ILE A 34 -2.75 -9.62 4.43
CA ILE A 34 -1.72 -9.87 5.44
C ILE A 34 -0.61 -10.73 4.82
N ILE A 35 0.64 -10.32 5.02
CA ILE A 35 1.81 -10.95 4.43
C ILE A 35 2.67 -11.58 5.52
N GLU A 36 2.92 -12.88 5.37
CA GLU A 36 3.91 -13.60 6.17
C GLU A 36 5.30 -13.40 5.57
N GLY A 37 6.18 -12.71 6.30
CA GLY A 37 7.55 -12.44 5.84
C GLY A 37 7.65 -11.22 4.94
N SER A 38 8.46 -11.31 3.88
CA SER A 38 8.75 -10.20 2.96
C SER A 38 8.06 -10.36 1.61
N ILE A 39 7.64 -9.25 1.01
CA ILE A 39 7.13 -9.24 -0.38
C ILE A 39 8.28 -9.50 -1.36
N ASN A 40 8.16 -10.56 -2.16
CA ASN A 40 8.94 -10.75 -3.38
C ASN A 40 8.09 -10.38 -4.61
N SER A 41 8.72 -10.25 -5.77
CA SER A 41 8.04 -9.85 -7.00
C SER A 41 6.88 -10.76 -7.43
N GLY A 42 6.99 -12.07 -7.19
CA GLY A 42 5.95 -13.03 -7.56
C GLY A 42 4.71 -12.85 -6.69
N LEU A 43 4.91 -12.79 -5.38
CA LEU A 43 3.84 -12.49 -4.43
C LEU A 43 3.21 -11.11 -4.71
N TYR A 44 4.02 -10.12 -5.08
CA TYR A 44 3.51 -8.80 -5.44
C TYR A 44 2.58 -8.87 -6.66
N VAL A 45 2.96 -9.60 -7.71
CA VAL A 45 2.10 -9.82 -8.88
C VAL A 45 0.81 -10.55 -8.51
N ASP A 46 0.84 -11.51 -7.60
CA ASP A 46 -0.38 -12.21 -7.16
C ASP A 46 -1.31 -11.31 -6.36
N ILE A 47 -0.76 -10.41 -5.54
CA ILE A 47 -1.52 -9.35 -4.85
C ILE A 47 -2.17 -8.40 -5.87
N LEU A 48 -1.49 -8.04 -6.96
CA LEU A 48 -2.06 -7.19 -8.00
C LEU A 48 -3.23 -7.85 -8.76
N LYS A 49 -3.28 -9.18 -8.84
CA LYS A 49 -4.38 -9.92 -9.49
C LYS A 49 -5.62 -10.11 -8.62
N THR A 50 -5.54 -9.78 -7.33
CA THR A 50 -6.62 -10.06 -6.40
C THR A 50 -7.08 -8.76 -5.71
N PRO A 51 -6.47 -8.28 -4.61
CA PRO A 51 -6.85 -7.01 -3.99
C PRO A 51 -7.02 -5.80 -4.90
N LEU A 52 -6.17 -5.62 -5.91
CA LEU A 52 -6.30 -4.48 -6.82
C LEU A 52 -7.54 -4.64 -7.71
N ASP A 53 -7.73 -5.81 -8.32
CA ASP A 53 -8.90 -6.09 -9.16
C ASP A 53 -10.21 -6.01 -8.34
N ASP A 54 -10.22 -6.58 -7.14
CA ASP A 54 -11.35 -6.49 -6.20
C ASP A 54 -11.67 -5.03 -5.85
N THR A 55 -10.64 -4.20 -5.67
CA THR A 55 -10.80 -2.75 -5.40
C THR A 55 -11.40 -2.04 -6.61
N LEU A 56 -10.91 -2.31 -7.82
CA LEU A 56 -11.45 -1.70 -9.04
C LEU A 56 -12.92 -2.11 -9.25
N GLU A 57 -13.25 -3.38 -9.03
CA GLU A 57 -14.63 -3.87 -9.11
C GLU A 57 -15.52 -3.19 -8.06
N HIS A 58 -15.06 -3.09 -6.80
CA HIS A 58 -15.81 -2.46 -5.70
C HIS A 58 -16.23 -1.04 -6.03
N PHE A 59 -15.30 -0.23 -6.58
CA PHE A 59 -15.56 1.15 -6.98
C PHE A 59 -16.09 1.29 -8.43
N ARG A 60 -16.39 0.17 -9.09
CA ARG A 60 -16.87 0.11 -10.49
C ARG A 60 -15.99 0.89 -11.46
N LYS A 61 -14.67 0.74 -11.28
CA LYS A 61 -13.64 1.38 -12.09
C LYS A 61 -13.07 0.44 -13.12
N THR A 62 -12.66 1.03 -14.23
CA THR A 62 -11.85 0.39 -15.25
C THR A 62 -10.45 1.01 -15.25
N LEU A 63 -9.52 0.40 -15.97
CA LEU A 63 -8.16 0.93 -16.10
C LEU A 63 -8.11 2.34 -16.72
N SER A 64 -9.10 2.71 -17.56
CA SER A 64 -9.19 4.07 -18.09
C SER A 64 -9.57 5.12 -17.05
N ASP A 65 -10.20 4.71 -15.95
CA ASP A 65 -10.66 5.62 -14.89
C ASP A 65 -9.58 5.89 -13.83
N VAL A 66 -8.50 5.12 -13.84
CA VAL A 66 -7.48 5.15 -12.78
C VAL A 66 -6.10 5.45 -13.32
N ARG A 67 -5.24 5.90 -12.41
CA ARG A 67 -3.80 5.98 -12.58
C ARG A 67 -3.18 5.24 -11.41
N PHE A 68 -2.40 4.20 -11.70
CA PHE A 68 -1.79 3.39 -10.65
C PHE A 68 -0.48 4.04 -10.23
N GLN A 69 -0.29 4.21 -8.93
CA GLN A 69 0.94 4.75 -8.35
C GLN A 69 1.51 3.73 -7.36
N GLN A 70 2.81 3.48 -7.46
CA GLN A 70 3.58 2.67 -6.52
C GLN A 70 4.94 3.32 -6.24
N ASP A 71 5.58 2.90 -5.15
CA ASP A 71 6.97 3.26 -4.88
C ASP A 71 7.95 2.47 -5.77
N LYS A 72 9.25 2.75 -5.62
CA LYS A 72 10.33 2.09 -6.37
C LYS A 72 10.96 0.91 -5.63
N ALA A 73 10.22 0.23 -4.75
CA ALA A 73 10.73 -0.98 -4.10
C ALA A 73 11.16 -2.04 -5.13
N THR A 74 12.16 -2.86 -4.77
CA THR A 74 12.71 -3.88 -5.68
C THR A 74 11.65 -4.83 -6.25
N PRO A 75 10.66 -5.32 -5.47
CA PRO A 75 9.60 -6.13 -6.03
C PRO A 75 8.78 -5.41 -7.10
N HIS A 76 8.44 -4.14 -6.86
CA HIS A 76 7.57 -3.31 -7.70
C HIS A 76 8.22 -2.92 -9.04
N THR A 77 9.56 -2.89 -9.09
CA THR A 77 10.35 -2.49 -10.26
C THR A 77 10.95 -3.67 -11.03
N SER A 78 10.65 -4.90 -10.61
CA SER A 78 11.15 -6.13 -11.25
C SER A 78 10.56 -6.35 -12.64
N ASP A 79 11.26 -7.14 -13.46
CA ASP A 79 10.82 -7.42 -14.83
C ASP A 79 9.47 -8.14 -14.88
N ILE A 80 9.22 -9.08 -13.96
CA ILE A 80 7.94 -9.79 -13.93
C ILE A 80 6.77 -8.88 -13.56
N THR A 81 7.01 -7.89 -12.68
CA THR A 81 5.99 -6.91 -12.31
C THR A 81 5.72 -5.92 -13.45
N LYS A 82 6.78 -5.44 -14.11
CA LYS A 82 6.64 -4.58 -15.30
C LYS A 82 5.92 -5.29 -16.43
N GLN A 83 6.24 -6.56 -16.65
CA GLN A 83 5.58 -7.39 -17.65
C GLN A 83 4.11 -7.55 -17.32
N TRP A 84 3.77 -7.85 -16.07
CA TRP A 84 2.37 -7.96 -15.64
C TRP A 84 1.59 -6.65 -15.90
N PHE A 85 2.15 -5.49 -15.54
CA PHE A 85 1.50 -4.20 -15.83
C PHE A 85 1.27 -3.99 -17.33
N THR A 86 2.27 -4.32 -18.15
CA THR A 86 2.18 -4.21 -19.63
C THR A 86 1.09 -5.13 -20.18
N ASP A 87 1.10 -6.40 -19.76
CA ASP A 87 0.15 -7.42 -20.23
C ASP A 87 -1.30 -7.10 -19.83
N ASN A 88 -1.48 -6.37 -18.72
CA ASN A 88 -2.78 -5.95 -18.21
C ASN A 88 -3.16 -4.51 -18.61
N GLY A 89 -2.43 -3.89 -19.55
CA GLY A 89 -2.84 -2.61 -20.13
C GLY A 89 -2.60 -1.36 -19.27
N PHE A 90 -1.77 -1.46 -18.23
CA PHE A 90 -1.33 -0.30 -17.47
C PHE A 90 -0.23 0.48 -18.19
N ASN A 91 -0.23 1.80 -18.03
CA ASN A 91 0.84 2.66 -18.54
C ASN A 91 2.05 2.62 -17.59
N LEU A 92 3.12 1.95 -18.00
CA LEU A 92 4.34 1.83 -17.21
C LEU A 92 5.02 3.18 -16.92
N ASP A 93 4.96 4.13 -17.86
CA ASP A 93 5.62 5.42 -17.67
C ASP A 93 4.94 6.19 -16.54
N GLU A 94 3.60 6.21 -16.51
CA GLU A 94 2.83 6.82 -15.43
C GLU A 94 3.10 6.12 -14.08
N ASN A 95 3.17 4.79 -14.07
CA ASN A 95 3.42 4.00 -12.86
C ASN A 95 4.85 4.18 -12.30
N MET A 96 5.85 4.47 -13.14
CA MET A 96 7.28 4.49 -12.77
C MET A 96 7.87 5.90 -12.59
N ASN A 97 7.06 6.95 -12.79
CA ASN A 97 7.49 8.33 -12.70
C ASN A 97 7.72 8.85 -11.27
N CYS A 98 7.47 8.05 -10.23
CA CYS A 98 7.75 8.45 -8.85
C CYS A 98 9.27 8.68 -8.65
N PRO A 99 9.74 9.80 -8.09
CA PRO A 99 11.16 10.00 -7.83
C PRO A 99 11.71 8.89 -6.91
N PRO A 100 12.92 8.37 -7.13
CA PRO A 100 13.55 7.44 -6.19
C PRO A 100 13.63 8.08 -4.79
N GLN A 101 13.39 7.28 -3.74
CA GLN A 101 13.56 7.70 -2.35
C GLN A 101 12.66 8.88 -1.91
N SER A 102 11.48 9.02 -2.49
CA SER A 102 10.47 9.99 -2.03
C SER A 102 9.24 9.27 -1.43
N PRO A 103 9.37 8.58 -0.28
CA PRO A 103 8.21 8.02 0.41
C PRO A 103 7.20 9.12 0.77
N ASP A 104 7.69 10.33 1.04
CA ASP A 104 6.89 11.55 1.26
C ASP A 104 6.03 11.97 0.06
N LEU A 105 6.13 11.29 -1.09
CA LEU A 105 5.35 11.56 -2.29
C LEU A 105 4.36 10.43 -2.62
N SER A 106 3.76 9.84 -1.59
CA SER A 106 2.65 8.89 -1.76
C SER A 106 1.54 9.15 -0.74
N PRO A 107 0.29 9.45 -1.17
CA PRO A 107 -0.79 9.74 -0.24
C PRO A 107 -1.16 8.53 0.64
N ILE A 108 -0.73 7.32 0.29
CA ILE A 108 -0.94 6.14 1.13
C ILE A 108 -0.08 6.15 2.39
N GLU A 109 1.08 6.82 2.41
CA GLU A 109 1.91 6.94 3.61
C GLU A 109 1.21 7.77 4.69
N ASP A 110 0.50 8.83 4.28
CA ASP A 110 -0.35 9.61 5.18
C ASP A 110 -1.49 8.75 5.77
N VAL A 111 -2.07 7.86 4.95
CA VAL A 111 -3.10 6.92 5.40
C VAL A 111 -2.50 5.87 6.36
N TRP A 112 -1.28 5.38 6.12
CA TRP A 112 -0.56 4.53 7.06
C TRP A 112 -0.30 5.22 8.38
N HIS A 113 0.06 6.50 8.35
CA HIS A 113 0.22 7.30 9.55
C HIS A 113 -1.10 7.43 10.32
N LEU A 114 -2.20 7.77 9.63
CA LEU A 114 -3.54 7.83 10.22
C LEU A 114 -3.94 6.50 10.87
N LEU A 115 -3.71 5.38 10.19
CA LEU A 115 -3.99 4.05 10.72
C LEU A 115 -3.20 3.77 11.99
N LYS A 116 -1.89 4.04 12.01
CA LYS A 116 -1.04 3.90 13.21
C LYS A 116 -1.55 4.77 14.36
N LEU A 117 -1.98 6.01 14.10
CA LEU A 117 -2.57 6.88 15.11
C LEU A 117 -3.86 6.30 15.70
N ARG A 118 -4.75 5.74 14.86
CA ARG A 118 -6.00 5.09 15.31
C ARG A 118 -5.73 3.85 16.14
N LEU A 119 -4.76 3.03 15.73
CA LEU A 119 -4.31 1.86 16.48
C LEU A 119 -3.75 2.25 17.87
N ASN A 120 -2.92 3.29 17.93
CA ASN A 120 -2.30 3.76 19.18
C ASN A 120 -3.29 4.42 20.15
N LYS A 121 -4.36 5.05 19.66
CA LYS A 121 -5.42 5.64 20.51
C LYS A 121 -6.28 4.58 21.20
N CYS A 122 -6.20 3.34 20.76
CA CYS A 122 -7.01 2.29 21.32
C CYS A 122 -6.47 1.82 22.69
N SER A 123 -7.30 1.93 23.74
CA SER A 123 -6.92 1.59 25.11
C SER A 123 -6.79 0.08 25.37
N THR A 124 -7.33 -0.76 24.48
CA THR A 124 -7.20 -2.21 24.58
C THR A 124 -5.80 -2.64 24.16
N ARG A 125 -5.07 -3.27 25.09
CA ARG A 125 -3.76 -3.87 24.82
C ARG A 125 -3.89 -4.95 23.75
N LEU A 126 -3.19 -4.77 22.63
CA LEU A 126 -3.02 -5.80 21.62
C LEU A 126 -2.06 -6.85 22.18
N SER A 127 -2.56 -8.06 22.44
CA SER A 127 -1.79 -9.13 23.08
C SER A 127 -1.31 -10.21 22.12
N THR A 128 -1.86 -10.29 20.90
CA THR A 128 -1.49 -11.28 19.89
C THR A 128 -1.45 -10.66 18.48
N LYS A 129 -0.81 -11.37 17.54
CA LYS A 129 -0.71 -10.97 16.14
C LYS A 129 -2.09 -10.93 15.48
N GLU A 130 -2.92 -11.93 15.75
CA GLU A 130 -4.27 -12.08 15.19
C GLU A 130 -5.18 -10.93 15.63
N GLU A 131 -5.05 -10.48 16.87
CA GLU A 131 -5.82 -9.33 17.37
C GLU A 131 -5.37 -8.02 16.72
N LEU A 132 -4.06 -7.87 16.46
CA LEU A 132 -3.54 -6.74 15.68
C LEU A 132 -4.03 -6.76 14.24
N GLU A 133 -4.01 -7.91 13.55
CA GLU A 133 -4.53 -8.08 12.20
C GLU A 133 -6.03 -7.74 12.12
N ARG A 134 -6.83 -8.28 13.04
CA ARG A 134 -8.27 -8.00 13.14
C ARG A 134 -8.53 -6.52 13.36
N ARG A 135 -7.75 -5.88 14.24
CA ARG A 135 -7.89 -4.44 14.52
C ARG A 135 -7.47 -3.60 13.31
N ILE A 136 -6.37 -3.93 12.62
CA ILE A 136 -5.95 -3.27 11.38
C ILE A 136 -7.10 -3.32 10.38
N ASN A 137 -7.70 -4.50 10.18
CA ASN A 137 -8.81 -4.69 9.27
C ASN A 137 -10.01 -3.79 9.61
N LEU A 138 -10.41 -3.74 10.88
CA LEU A 138 -11.50 -2.88 11.33
C LEU A 138 -11.21 -1.38 11.19
N GLU A 139 -10.02 -0.92 11.53
CA GLU A 139 -9.68 0.50 11.44
C GLU A 139 -9.47 0.96 10.00
N TRP A 140 -9.01 0.07 9.13
CA TRP A 140 -8.86 0.32 7.70
C TRP A 140 -10.22 0.62 7.04
N TYR A 141 -11.22 -0.22 7.27
CA TYR A 141 -12.56 -0.01 6.72
C TYR A 141 -13.33 1.16 7.36
N LYS A 142 -12.79 1.79 8.41
CA LYS A 142 -13.30 3.06 8.94
C LYS A 142 -12.66 4.28 8.29
N ILE A 143 -11.65 4.12 7.44
CA ILE A 143 -11.09 5.23 6.69
C ILE A 143 -12.14 5.66 5.68
N THR A 144 -12.45 6.95 5.68
CA THR A 144 -13.53 7.50 4.85
C THR A 144 -13.00 8.00 3.51
N GLU A 145 -13.90 8.09 2.52
CA GLU A 145 -13.66 8.78 1.24
C GLU A 145 -13.02 10.16 1.45
N ASN A 146 -13.60 10.99 2.31
CA ASN A 146 -13.08 12.32 2.61
C ASN A 146 -11.64 12.31 3.15
N GLU A 147 -11.26 11.31 3.93
CA GLU A 147 -9.89 11.18 4.42
C GLU A 147 -8.94 10.81 3.30
N CYS A 148 -9.30 9.83 2.46
CA CYS A 148 -8.50 9.46 1.28
C CYS A 148 -8.34 10.63 0.30
N GLN A 149 -9.45 11.30 -0.06
CA GLN A 149 -9.45 12.43 -0.98
C GLN A 149 -8.61 13.59 -0.45
N LYS A 150 -8.71 13.91 0.85
CA LYS A 150 -7.87 14.94 1.48
C LYS A 150 -6.37 14.68 1.28
N TYR A 151 -5.91 13.45 1.45
CA TYR A 151 -4.49 13.12 1.28
C TYR A 151 -4.07 13.18 -0.19
N ILE A 152 -4.90 12.66 -1.10
CA ILE A 152 -4.66 12.73 -2.55
C ILE A 152 -4.60 14.19 -3.02
N ASP A 153 -5.54 15.04 -2.60
CA ASP A 153 -5.59 16.47 -2.98
C ASP A 153 -4.41 17.27 -2.42
N SER A 154 -3.76 16.78 -1.36
CA SER A 154 -2.59 17.44 -0.79
C SER A 154 -1.30 17.22 -1.62
N MET A 155 -1.28 16.20 -2.49
CA MET A 155 -0.09 15.80 -3.25
C MET A 155 0.54 16.92 -4.08
N PRO A 156 -0.21 17.77 -4.83
CA PRO A 156 0.41 18.86 -5.57
C PRO A 156 1.13 19.87 -4.68
N ALA A 157 0.66 20.09 -3.45
CA ALA A 157 1.33 20.96 -2.48
C ALA A 157 2.59 20.30 -1.90
N GLN A 158 2.52 19.01 -1.56
CA GLN A 158 3.67 18.23 -1.09
C GLN A 158 4.78 18.19 -2.16
N ILE A 159 4.44 17.91 -3.42
CA ILE A 159 5.39 17.93 -4.55
C ILE A 159 6.05 19.29 -4.70
N LYS A 160 5.29 20.39 -4.64
CA LYS A 160 5.84 21.76 -4.70
C LYS A 160 6.81 22.03 -3.54
N ALA A 161 6.50 21.55 -2.34
CA ALA A 161 7.36 21.71 -1.19
C ALA A 161 8.68 20.94 -1.36
N VAL A 162 8.63 19.70 -1.84
CA VAL A 162 9.82 18.86 -2.12
C VAL A 162 10.70 19.47 -3.23
N ILE A 163 10.10 20.02 -4.29
CA ILE A 163 10.84 20.74 -5.33
C ILE A 163 11.52 21.98 -4.75
N LYS A 164 10.81 22.74 -3.92
CA LYS A 164 11.33 23.95 -3.28
C LYS A 164 12.46 23.65 -2.29
N SER A 165 12.40 22.51 -1.59
CA SER A 165 13.42 22.10 -0.62
C SER A 165 14.70 21.54 -1.28
N LYS A 166 14.77 21.48 -2.63
CA LYS A 166 15.92 20.95 -3.38
C LYS A 166 16.39 19.58 -2.85
N SER A 167 15.48 18.63 -2.68
CA SER A 167 15.74 17.28 -2.12
C SER A 167 16.15 17.21 -0.63
N GLY A 168 15.93 18.26 0.16
CA GLY A 168 15.96 18.17 1.63
C GLY A 168 14.61 17.73 2.20
N SER A 169 14.60 16.80 3.17
CA SER A 169 13.39 16.29 3.83
C SER A 169 12.40 17.40 4.15
N THR A 170 11.17 17.26 3.65
CA THR A 170 10.05 18.12 4.02
C THR A 170 9.43 17.56 5.29
N HIS A 171 9.49 18.32 6.39
CA HIS A 171 8.68 18.02 7.56
C HIS A 171 7.21 18.30 7.23
N TYR A 172 6.41 17.23 7.18
CA TYR A 172 4.95 17.28 7.28
C TYR A 172 4.51 16.40 8.47
#